data_AF-A0AAJ6BG77-F1
#
_entry.id   AF-A0AAJ6BG77-F1
#
_cell.length_a   1.000
_cell.length_b   1.000
_cell.length_c   1.000
_cell.angle_alpha   90.00
_cell.angle_beta   90.00
_cell.angle_gamma   90.00
#
_symmetry.space_group_name_H-M   'P 1'
#
loop_
_entity.id
_entity.type
_entity.pdbx_description
1 polymer ?
#
loop_
_entity_poly.entity_id
_entity_poly.type
_entity_poly.pdbx_seq_one_letter_code
_entity_poly.pdbx_strand_id
1 'polypeptide(L)' 'MQTSKKYIGLYWLLFFVFLGLFLFSIAVRWEYMTMIIPFFCTFFVLAMDII' A
#
# COMPACT_ATOMS: atom_id res chain seq x y z
N MET A 1 13.96 16.06 7.85
CA MET A 1 12.52 15.74 7.73
C MET A 1 12.10 15.02 9.02
N GLN A 2 11.49 15.73 9.98
CA GLN A 2 11.04 15.15 11.27
C GLN A 2 9.64 14.51 11.20
N THR A 3 9.10 14.29 9.99
CA THR A 3 7.72 13.84 9.75
C THR A 3 7.52 12.33 9.69
N SER A 4 8.57 11.49 9.63
CA SER A 4 8.46 10.02 9.45
C SER A 4 7.56 9.35 10.48
N LYS A 5 7.76 9.63 11.78
CA LYS A 5 7.08 8.87 12.84
C LYS A 5 5.59 9.19 13.02
N LYS A 6 5.10 10.33 12.53
CA LYS A 6 3.76 10.84 12.88
C LYS A 6 2.63 10.22 12.05
N TYR A 7 2.94 9.62 10.90
CA TYR A 7 1.94 9.17 9.93
C TYR A 7 1.92 7.65 9.70
N ILE A 8 2.62 6.85 10.50
CA ILE A 8 2.57 5.37 10.44
C ILE A 8 1.15 4.83 10.39
N GLY A 9 0.26 5.37 11.25
CA GLY A 9 -1.15 4.95 11.26
C GLY A 9 -1.91 5.30 9.97
N LEU A 10 -1.55 6.42 9.33
CA LEU A 10 -2.12 6.81 8.04
C LEU A 10 -1.65 5.87 6.92
N TYR A 11 -0.37 5.48 6.93
CA TYR A 11 0.17 4.52 5.97
C TYR A 11 -0.41 3.12 6.13
N TRP A 12 -0.67 2.67 7.36
CA TRP A 12 -1.41 1.43 7.61
C TRP A 12 -2.82 1.47 7.01
N LEU A 13 -3.52 2.59 7.13
CA LEU A 13 -4.85 2.76 6.53
C LEU A 13 -4.79 2.71 5.00
N LEU A 14 -3.84 3.42 4.39
CA LEU A 14 -3.60 3.36 2.94
C LEU A 14 -3.21 1.94 2.49
N PHE A 15 -2.38 1.23 3.26
CA PHE A 15 -1.99 -0.15 2.96
C PHE A 15 -3.21 -1.07 2.89
N PHE A 16 -4.14 -0.99 3.83
CA PHE A 16 -5.37 -1.79 3.79
C PHE A 16 -6.27 -1.44 2.59
N VAL A 17 -6.35 -0.17 2.22
CA VAL A 17 -7.08 0.25 1.01
C VAL A 17 -6.47 -0.38 -0.24
N PHE A 18 -5.15 -0.34 -0.38
CA PHE A 18 -4.44 -0.95 -1.51
C PHE A 18 -4.44 -2.48 -1.47
N LEU A 19 -4.48 -3.11 -0.30
CA LEU A 19 -4.71 -4.55 -0.13
C LEU A 19 -6.08 -4.95 -0.69
N GLY A 20 -7.13 -4.19 -0.37
CA GLY A 20 -8.46 -4.39 -0.93
C GLY A 20 -8.50 -4.23 -2.46
N LEU A 21 -7.83 -3.20 -2.99
CA LEU A 21 -7.68 -2.98 -4.44
C LEU A 21 -6.88 -4.11 -5.12
N PHE A 22 -5.88 -4.66 -4.46
CA PHE A 22 -5.09 -5.78 -4.96
C PHE A 22 -5.94 -7.05 -5.06
N LEU A 23 -6.70 -7.37 -4.00
CA LEU A 23 -7.66 -8.49 -4.01
C LEU A 23 -8.78 -8.29 -5.04
N PHE A 24 -9.28 -7.07 -5.18
CA PHE A 24 -10.27 -6.72 -6.19
C PHE A 24 -9.71 -6.85 -7.61
N SER A 25 -8.46 -6.47 -7.83
CA SER A 25 -7.79 -6.61 -9.13
C SER A 25 -7.59 -8.07 -9.53
N ILE A 26 -7.35 -8.96 -8.56
CA ILE A 26 -7.31 -10.41 -8.80
C ILE A 26 -8.66 -10.91 -9.34
N ALA A 27 -9.78 -10.39 -8.83
CA ALA A 27 -11.11 -10.80 -9.26
C ALA A 27 -11.57 -10.14 -10.58
N VAL A 28 -11.13 -8.92 -10.88
CA VAL A 28 -11.58 -8.17 -12.06
C VAL A 28 -10.72 -8.47 -13.29
N ARG A 29 -9.43 -8.10 -13.27
CA ARG A 29 -8.51 -8.30 -14.40
C ARG A 29 -7.08 -8.35 -13.87
N TRP A 30 -6.38 -9.43 -14.20
CA TRP A 30 -5.00 -9.68 -13.78
C TRP A 30 -4.00 -8.59 -14.20
N GLU A 31 -4.32 -7.83 -15.25
CA GLU A 31 -3.50 -6.73 -15.76
C GLU A 31 -3.38 -5.55 -14.78
N TYR A 32 -4.43 -5.28 -13.98
CA TYR A 32 -4.36 -4.21 -12.97
C TYR A 32 -3.44 -4.56 -11.80
N MET A 33 -3.16 -5.85 -11.62
CA MET A 33 -2.28 -6.34 -10.57
C MET A 33 -0.87 -5.77 -10.71
N THR A 34 -0.33 -5.70 -11.94
CA THR A 34 1.02 -5.18 -12.20
C THR A 34 1.14 -3.68 -11.94
N MET A 35 0.07 -2.92 -12.16
CA MET A 35 0.00 -1.50 -11.81
C MET A 35 -0.08 -1.27 -10.30
N ILE A 36 -0.77 -2.14 -9.56
CA ILE A 36 -1.01 -1.96 -8.12
C ILE A 36 0.14 -2.49 -7.24
N ILE A 37 0.85 -3.53 -7.67
CA ILE A 37 2.01 -4.12 -6.96
C ILE A 37 3.01 -3.07 -6.44
N PRO A 38 3.52 -2.12 -7.25
CA PRO A 38 4.51 -1.15 -6.77
C PRO A 38 3.96 -0.25 -5.66
N PHE A 39 2.68 0.14 -5.73
CA PHE A 39 2.04 0.96 -4.69
C PHE A 39 1.79 0.15 -3.42
N PHE A 40 1.31 -1.08 -3.57
CA PHE A 40 1.12 -2.00 -2.44
C PHE A 40 2.41 -2.20 -1.65
N CYS A 41 3.52 -2.51 -2.35
CA CYS A 41 4.84 -2.65 -1.72
C CYS A 41 5.33 -1.34 -1.08
N THR A 42 5.12 -0.19 -1.74
CA THR A 42 5.55 1.12 -1.21
C THR A 42 4.82 1.47 0.09
N PHE A 43 3.49 1.32 0.12
CA PHE A 43 2.71 1.58 1.33
C PHE A 43 2.99 0.56 2.43
N PHE A 44 3.30 -0.69 2.09
CA PHE A 44 3.74 -1.68 3.07
C PHE A 44 5.03 -1.27 3.78
N VAL A 45 6.05 -0.87 3.02
CA VAL A 45 7.34 -0.43 3.55
C VAL A 45 7.18 0.85 4.40
N LEU A 46 6.37 1.81 3.95
CA LEU A 46 6.04 3.02 4.70
C LEU A 46 5.24 2.73 5.97
N ALA A 47 4.32 1.77 5.94
CA ALA A 47 3.55 1.34 7.11
C ALA A 47 4.41 0.61 8.15
N MET A 48 5.45 -0.10 7.70
CA MET A 48 6.43 -0.74 8.57
C MET A 48 7.50 0.24 9.11
N ASP A 49 7.47 1.52 8.73
CA ASP A 49 8.49 2.52 9.13
C ASP A 49 9.92 2.05 8.83
N ILE A 50 10.09 1.25 7.76
CA ILE A 50 11.40 0.72 7.34
C ILE A 50 12.26 1.83 6.69
N ILE A 51 11.64 2.96 6.29
CA ILE A 51 12.28 4.10 5.61
C ILE A 51 12.00 5.41 6.37
#